data_AF-A0A2V7A9A5-F1
#
_entry.id   AF-A0A2V7A9A5-F1
#
_cell.length_a   1.000
_cell.length_b   1.000
_cell.length_c   1.000
_cell.angle_alpha   90.00
_cell.angle_beta   90.00
_cell.angle_gamma   90.00
#
_symmetry.space_group_name_H-M   'P 1'
#
loop_
_entity.id
_entity.type
_entity.pdbx_description
1 polymer ?
#
loop_
_entity_poly.entity_id
_entity_poly.type
_entity_poly.pdbx_seq_one_letter_code
_entity_poly.pdbx_strand_id
1 'polypeptide(L)'
;MHIVELRSAIASLRALNGLSVFVWTDSTLTNGATPLKAVHILELRAALAAVYQKLIRPLPTYTDPTIVAGRTVSKAAHLQELRSAVSALA
;
A
#
# COMPACT_ATOMS: atom_id res chain seq x y z
N MET A 1 8.97 -5.95 7.14
CA MET A 1 7.91 -6.06 6.12
C MET A 1 8.31 -5.36 4.82
N HIS A 2 8.52 -6.18 3.80
CA HIS A 2 8.80 -5.88 2.40
C HIS A 2 7.49 -5.60 1.65
N ILE A 3 7.57 -5.11 0.42
CA ILE A 3 6.37 -4.78 -0.37
C ILE A 3 5.43 -5.97 -0.59
N VAL A 4 5.98 -7.17 -0.79
CA VAL A 4 5.18 -8.39 -0.97
C VAL A 4 4.39 -8.69 0.31
N GLU A 5 5.05 -8.60 1.47
CA GLU A 5 4.41 -8.81 2.77
C GLU A 5 3.32 -7.76 3.04
N LEU A 6 3.56 -6.50 2.65
CA LEU A 6 2.56 -5.43 2.72
C LEU A 6 1.33 -5.71 1.86
N ARG A 7 1.52 -6.18 0.62
CA ARG A 7 0.39 -6.56 -0.24
C ARG A 7 -0.43 -7.69 0.37
N SER A 8 0.24 -8.70 0.93
CA SER A 8 -0.43 -9.81 1.62
C SER A 8 -1.20 -9.33 2.86
N ALA A 9 -0.61 -8.46 3.69
CA ALA A 9 -1.28 -7.91 4.86
C ALA A 9 -2.53 -7.10 4.50
N ILE A 10 -2.44 -6.23 3.47
CA ILE A 10 -3.59 -5.48 2.98
C ILE A 10 -4.66 -6.40 2.39
N ALA A 11 -4.26 -7.43 1.64
CA ALA A 11 -5.21 -8.41 1.10
C ALA A 11 -5.99 -9.13 2.22
N SER A 12 -5.31 -9.56 3.29
CA SER A 12 -5.95 -10.15 4.47
C SER A 12 -6.90 -9.18 5.16
N LEU A 13 -6.48 -7.92 5.36
CA LEU A 13 -7.35 -6.88 5.92
C LEU A 13 -8.58 -6.62 5.06
N ARG A 14 -8.43 -6.60 3.73
CA ARG A 14 -9.56 -6.46 2.81
C ARG A 14 -10.53 -7.62 2.92
N ALA A 15 -10.02 -8.86 2.92
CA ALA A 15 -10.84 -10.06 3.05
C ALA A 15 -11.59 -10.09 4.39
N LEU A 16 -10.92 -9.77 5.49
CA LEU A 16 -11.51 -9.70 6.83
C LEU A 16 -12.67 -8.68 6.91
N ASN A 17 -12.58 -7.61 6.13
CA ASN A 17 -13.58 -6.54 6.09
C ASN A 17 -14.60 -6.69 4.96
N GLY A 18 -14.65 -7.85 4.29
CA GLY A 18 -15.60 -8.14 3.20
C GLY A 18 -15.40 -7.28 1.95
N LEU A 19 -14.18 -6.76 1.73
CA LEU A 19 -13.81 -6.05 0.52
C LEU A 19 -13.34 -7.02 -0.55
N SER A 20 -13.64 -6.71 -1.81
CA SER A 20 -13.17 -7.48 -2.96
C SER A 20 -11.63 -7.49 -3.05
N VAL A 21 -11.10 -8.52 -3.71
CA VAL A 21 -9.66 -8.63 -3.99
C VAL A 21 -9.20 -7.41 -4.79
N PHE A 22 -8.08 -6.82 -4.38
CA PHE A 22 -7.48 -5.71 -5.11
C PHE A 22 -6.67 -6.24 -6.30
N VAL A 23 -6.90 -5.68 -7.49
CA VAL A 23 -6.17 -6.04 -8.70
C VAL A 23 -4.92 -5.16 -8.81
N TRP A 24 -3.75 -5.77 -8.74
CA TRP A 24 -2.47 -5.09 -8.87
C TRP A 24 -2.04 -5.03 -10.35
N THR A 25 -1.50 -3.89 -10.79
CA THR A 25 -0.97 -3.70 -12.16
C THR A 25 0.16 -4.69 -12.44
N ASP A 26 1.15 -4.73 -11.55
CA ASP A 26 2.20 -5.76 -11.57
C ASP A 26 1.78 -6.86 -10.60
N SER A 27 1.18 -7.95 -11.11
CA SER A 27 0.62 -9.04 -10.30
C SER A 27 1.68 -9.79 -9.49
N THR A 28 2.86 -9.97 -10.08
CA THR A 28 4.02 -10.62 -9.44
C THR A 28 5.10 -9.59 -9.15
N LEU A 29 5.44 -9.43 -7.87
CA LEU A 29 6.61 -8.67 -7.43
C LEU A 29 7.62 -9.64 -6.80
N THR A 30 8.81 -9.72 -7.39
CA THR A 30 9.89 -10.56 -6.86
C THR A 30 10.92 -9.66 -6.19
N ASN A 31 11.18 -9.90 -4.90
CA ASN A 31 12.20 -9.15 -4.15
C ASN A 31 13.55 -9.24 -4.88
N GLY A 32 14.21 -8.10 -5.10
CA GLY A 32 15.50 -8.03 -5.78
C GLY A 32 15.44 -8.10 -7.32
N ALA A 33 14.34 -8.54 -7.92
CA ALA A 33 14.20 -8.62 -9.38
C ALA A 33 13.23 -7.58 -9.95
N THR A 34 12.15 -7.25 -9.24
CA THR A 34 11.20 -6.22 -9.67
C THR A 34 11.54 -4.88 -9.01
N PRO A 35 11.91 -3.84 -9.78
CA PRO A 35 12.14 -2.51 -9.22
C PRO A 35 10.84 -1.97 -8.64
N LEU A 36 10.92 -1.38 -7.44
CA LEU A 36 9.80 -0.68 -6.85
C LEU A 36 9.45 0.56 -7.69
N LYS A 37 8.23 0.63 -8.21
CA LYS A 37 7.72 1.74 -9.02
C LYS A 37 6.76 2.61 -8.21
N ALA A 38 6.54 3.83 -8.71
CA ALA A 38 5.53 4.75 -8.18
C ALA A 38 4.13 4.09 -8.14
N VAL A 39 3.76 3.36 -9.19
CA VAL A 39 2.46 2.68 -9.29
C VAL A 39 2.22 1.73 -8.12
N HIS A 40 3.24 0.98 -7.67
CA HIS A 40 3.07 0.03 -6.57
C HIS A 40 2.72 0.72 -5.25
N ILE A 41 3.29 1.89 -4.99
CA ILE A 41 3.00 2.66 -3.76
C ILE A 41 1.59 3.24 -3.83
N LEU A 42 1.21 3.81 -4.97
CA LEU A 42 -0.14 4.36 -5.18
C LEU A 42 -1.22 3.29 -5.00
N GLU A 43 -1.00 2.11 -5.55
CA GLU A 43 -1.91 0.97 -5.39
C GLU A 43 -2.03 0.53 -3.92
N LEU A 44 -0.91 0.44 -3.18
CA LEU A 44 -0.94 0.11 -1.75
C LEU A 44 -1.74 1.14 -0.95
N ARG A 45 -1.54 2.43 -1.23
CA ARG A 45 -2.31 3.51 -0.60
C ARG A 45 -3.80 3.38 -0.88
N ALA A 46 -4.18 3.16 -2.15
CA ALA A 46 -5.57 3.00 -2.56
C ALA A 46 -6.23 1.77 -1.93
N ALA A 47 -5.55 0.62 -1.97
CA ALA A 47 -6.03 -0.64 -1.42
C ALA A 47 -6.26 -0.54 0.09
N LEU A 48 -5.35 0.12 0.82
CA LEU A 48 -5.45 0.36 2.26
C LEU A 48 -6.51 1.42 2.60
N ALA A 49 -6.61 2.51 1.84
CA ALA A 49 -7.61 3.55 2.05
C ALA A 49 -9.04 2.98 2.02
N ALA A 50 -9.32 2.04 1.12
CA ALA A 50 -10.61 1.35 1.08
C ALA A 50 -10.91 0.57 2.38
N VAL A 51 -9.89 -0.02 3.02
CA VAL A 51 -10.05 -0.69 4.34
C VAL A 51 -10.37 0.34 5.42
N TYR A 52 -9.64 1.46 5.46
CA TYR A 52 -9.90 2.54 6.41
C TYR A 52 -11.32 3.11 6.26
N GLN A 53 -11.77 3.33 5.03
CA GLN A 53 -13.12 3.79 4.73
C GLN A 53 -14.17 2.78 5.19
N LYS A 54 -13.95 1.48 4.92
CA LYS A 54 -14.85 0.40 5.35
C LYS A 54 -14.98 0.32 6.88
N LEU A 55 -13.91 0.64 7.59
CA LEU A 55 -13.84 0.70 9.04
C LEU A 55 -14.28 2.05 9.64
N ILE A 56 -14.66 3.02 8.81
CA ILE A 56 -15.03 4.38 9.24
C ILE A 56 -13.89 5.01 10.07
N ARG A 57 -12.65 4.82 9.63
CA ARG A 57 -11.46 5.41 10.26
C ARG A 57 -10.91 6.57 9.43
N PRO A 58 -10.31 7.58 10.07
CA PRO A 58 -9.58 8.64 9.36
C PRO A 58 -8.53 8.05 8.44
N LEU A 59 -8.47 8.54 7.20
CA LEU A 59 -7.51 8.02 6.21
C LEU A 59 -6.07 8.36 6.63
N PRO A 60 -5.09 7.50 6.29
CA PRO A 60 -3.69 7.81 6.50
C PRO A 60 -3.28 9.06 5.72
N THR A 61 -2.57 9.97 6.39
CA THR A 61 -1.90 11.10 5.73
C THR A 61 -0.50 10.68 5.31
N TYR A 62 -0.05 11.18 4.16
CA TYR A 62 1.27 10.89 3.64
C TYR A 62 2.03 12.19 3.42
N THR A 63 3.31 12.19 3.75
CA THR A 63 4.19 13.37 3.67
C THR A 63 4.29 13.90 2.24
N ASP A 64 4.37 13.02 1.25
CA ASP A 64 4.23 13.37 -0.16
C ASP A 64 2.92 12.80 -0.70
N PRO A 65 1.89 13.63 -0.89
CA PRO A 65 0.62 13.20 -1.48
C PRO A 65 0.77 12.88 -2.98
N THR A 66 1.77 13.46 -3.66
CA THR A 66 1.94 13.40 -5.11
C THR A 66 3.13 12.53 -5.51
N ILE A 67 2.86 11.25 -5.75
CA ILE A 67 3.89 10.32 -6.26
C ILE A 67 4.01 10.46 -7.77
N VAL A 68 4.98 11.23 -8.24
CA VAL A 68 5.29 11.36 -9.68
C VAL A 68 6.42 10.41 -10.07
N ALA A 69 6.17 9.59 -11.10
CA ALA A 69 7.18 8.68 -11.66
C ALA A 69 8.42 9.47 -12.13
N GLY A 70 9.62 9.00 -11.78
CA GLY A 70 10.89 9.69 -12.11
C GLY A 70 11.25 10.89 -11.22
N ARG A 71 10.33 11.39 -10.37
CA ARG A 71 10.60 12.45 -9.39
C ARG A 71 10.52 12.00 -7.93
N THR A 72 9.81 10.91 -7.63
CA THR A 72 9.66 10.43 -6.26
C THR A 72 10.99 9.83 -5.77
N VAL A 73 11.75 10.62 -5.02
CA VAL A 73 13.08 10.26 -4.50
C VAL A 73 12.96 9.35 -3.25
N SER A 74 11.86 9.48 -2.49
CA SER A 74 11.73 8.93 -1.13
C SER A 74 10.81 7.71 -1.03
N LYS A 75 10.98 6.71 -1.90
CA LYS A 75 10.16 5.47 -1.90
C LYS A 75 10.19 4.74 -0.54
N ALA A 76 11.30 4.84 0.19
CA ALA A 76 11.46 4.24 1.51
C ALA A 76 10.56 4.88 2.58
N ALA A 77 10.38 6.21 2.55
CA ALA A 77 9.52 6.93 3.49
C ALA A 77 8.05 6.51 3.32
N HIS A 78 7.58 6.42 2.08
CA HIS A 78 6.20 5.98 1.80
C HIS A 78 5.94 4.55 2.20
N LEU A 79 6.91 3.66 2.01
CA LEU A 79 6.81 2.31 2.54
C LEU A 79 6.69 2.33 4.06
N GLN A 80 7.48 3.15 4.77
CA GLN A 80 7.39 3.26 6.21
C GLN A 80 6.02 3.78 6.68
N GLU A 81 5.48 4.81 6.02
CA GLU A 81 4.14 5.34 6.31
C GLU A 81 3.05 4.26 6.10
N LEU A 82 3.14 3.51 5.00
CA LEU A 82 2.22 2.39 4.71
C LEU A 82 2.31 1.28 5.76
N ARG A 83 3.53 0.95 6.20
CA ARG A 83 3.76 -0.03 7.27
C ARG A 83 3.05 0.38 8.56
N SER A 84 3.26 1.62 9.00
CA SER A 84 2.59 2.16 10.19
C SER A 84 1.07 2.15 10.07
N ALA A 85 0.54 2.52 8.90
CA ALA A 85 -0.90 2.51 8.65
C ALA A 85 -1.50 1.09 8.67
N VAL A 86 -0.82 0.09 8.09
CA VAL A 86 -1.26 -1.31 8.19
C VAL A 86 -1.24 -1.78 9.64
N SER A 87 -0.18 -1.49 10.39
CA SER A 87 -0.06 -1.85 11.81
C SER A 87 -1.13 -1.20 12.70
N ALA A 88 -1.71 -0.07 12.31
CA ALA A 88 -2.79 0.57 13.05
C ALA A 88 -4.16 -0.11 12.86
N LEU A 89 -4.29 -1.00 11.85
CA LEU A 89 -5.51 -1.76 11.56
C LEU A 89 -5.44 -3.24 11.94
N ALA A 90 -4.22 -3.77 12.14
CA ALA A 90 -3.99 -5.11 12.68
C ALA A 90 -4.32 -5.16 14.18
#